data_AF-A0A8C6ZG32-F1
#
_entry.id   AF-A0A8C6ZG32-F1
#
_cell.length_a   1.000
_cell.length_b   1.000
_cell.length_c   1.000
_cell.angle_alpha   90.00
_cell.angle_beta   90.00
_cell.angle_gamma   90.00
#
_symmetry.space_group_name_H-M   'P 1'
#
loop_
_entity.id
_entity.type
_entity.pdbx_description
1 polymer ?
#
loop_
_entity_poly.entity_id
_entity_poly.type
_entity_poly.pdbx_seq_one_letter_code
_entity_poly.pdbx_strand_id
1 'polypeptide(L)'
;MDSNLVVTYIVAIAAGISVAAAFLLPWSMLPDVIDDFKLQHPDSRGHEAIFFSFYVFFTKFASGVSLGISTLSLDFAGYQTRGCSQPSEVNFTLKMLVSAVPVGLILLGLLLFKLYPIDEEKRKKNKKALQDLREESNSSSESDNTELTRIV
;
A
#
# COMPACT_ATOMS: atom_id res chain seq x y z
N MET A 1 -16.67 11.46 34.51
CA MET A 1 -16.48 11.84 33.08
C MET A 1 -15.41 10.93 32.44
N ASP A 2 -15.11 9.78 33.05
CA ASP A 2 -13.83 9.08 32.91
C ASP A 2 -13.94 7.75 32.15
N SER A 3 -15.10 7.07 32.18
CA SER A 3 -15.31 5.82 31.43
C SER A 3 -15.18 5.99 29.92
N ASN A 4 -15.62 7.13 29.36
CA ASN A 4 -15.57 7.36 27.92
C ASN A 4 -14.14 7.64 27.43
N LEU A 5 -13.28 8.19 28.29
CA LEU A 5 -11.88 8.48 27.93
C LEU A 5 -11.10 7.17 27.78
N VAL A 6 -11.26 6.24 28.72
CA VAL A 6 -10.61 4.91 28.63
C VAL A 6 -11.05 4.16 27.37
N VAL A 7 -12.35 4.16 27.07
CA VAL A 7 -12.87 3.56 25.82
C VAL A 7 -12.29 4.24 24.59
N THR A 8 -12.20 5.57 24.59
CA THR A 8 -11.61 6.34 23.48
C THR A 8 -10.14 5.97 23.27
N TYR A 9 -9.34 5.82 24.33
CA TYR A 9 -7.95 5.41 24.22
C TYR A 9 -7.80 3.98 23.68
N ILE A 10 -8.62 3.03 24.15
CA ILE A 10 -8.59 1.65 23.65
C ILE A 10 -8.93 1.63 22.15
N VAL A 11 -9.97 2.35 21.74
CA VAL A 11 -10.37 2.45 20.33
C VAL A 11 -9.28 3.13 19.49
N ALA A 12 -8.64 4.18 20.01
CA ALA A 12 -7.56 4.89 19.32
C ALA A 12 -6.33 3.98 19.10
N ILE A 13 -5.95 3.18 20.09
CA ILE A 13 -4.85 2.20 19.96
C ILE A 13 -5.20 1.15 18.91
N ALA A 14 -6.39 0.56 18.99
CA ALA A 14 -6.85 -0.45 18.03
C ALA A 14 -6.91 0.12 16.60
N ALA A 15 -7.44 1.33 16.43
CA ALA A 15 -7.47 2.03 15.16
C ALA A 15 -6.06 2.31 14.63
N GLY A 16 -5.13 2.73 15.50
CA GLY A 16 -3.73 2.96 15.13
C GLY A 16 -3.04 1.71 14.58
N ILE A 17 -3.24 0.55 15.23
CA ILE A 17 -2.71 -0.74 14.76
C ILE A 17 -3.31 -1.11 13.40
N SER A 18 -4.61 -0.93 13.22
CA SER A 18 -5.30 -1.22 11.96
C SER A 18 -4.79 -0.34 10.82
N VAL A 19 -4.64 0.97 11.06
CA VAL A 19 -4.11 1.92 10.06
C VAL A 19 -2.65 1.59 9.72
N ALA A 20 -1.83 1.23 10.71
CA ALA A 20 -0.46 0.82 10.48
C ALA A 20 -0.37 -0.43 9.59
N ALA A 21 -1.21 -1.45 9.86
CA ALA A 21 -1.28 -2.64 9.02
C ALA A 21 -1.72 -2.29 7.59
N ALA A 22 -2.79 -1.50 7.44
CA ALA A 22 -3.28 -1.09 6.12
C ALA A 22 -2.25 -0.29 5.31
N PHE A 23 -1.40 0.50 5.97
CA PHE A 23 -0.34 1.26 5.32
C PHE A 23 0.88 0.40 4.98
N LEU A 24 1.34 -0.45 5.89
CA LEU A 24 2.56 -1.23 5.72
C LEU A 24 2.39 -2.44 4.80
N LEU A 25 1.19 -3.04 4.76
CA LEU A 25 0.93 -4.22 3.94
C LEU A 25 1.24 -3.99 2.45
N PRO A 26 0.65 -2.98 1.75
CA PRO A 26 0.95 -2.76 0.34
C PRO A 26 2.43 -2.45 0.07
N TRP A 27 3.09 -1.71 0.96
CA TRP A 27 4.53 -1.43 0.86
C TRP A 27 5.37 -2.69 0.94
N SER A 28 5.03 -3.61 1.86
CA SER A 28 5.76 -4.88 1.99
C SER A 28 5.49 -5.86 0.85
N MET A 29 4.32 -5.78 0.21
CA MET A 29 3.92 -6.65 -0.90
C MET A 29 4.42 -6.18 -2.26
N LEU A 30 4.76 -4.90 -2.40
CA LEU A 30 5.20 -4.33 -3.67
C LEU A 30 6.44 -5.05 -4.24
N PRO A 31 7.50 -5.37 -3.45
CA PRO A 31 8.60 -6.20 -3.93
C PRO A 31 8.15 -7.58 -4.41
N ASP A 32 7.18 -8.22 -3.75
CA ASP A 32 6.68 -9.55 -4.13
C ASP A 32 6.09 -9.55 -5.56
N VAL A 33 5.37 -8.48 -5.92
CA VAL A 33 4.83 -8.29 -7.28
C VAL A 33 5.94 -8.06 -8.30
N ILE A 34 6.93 -7.24 -7.94
CA ILE A 34 8.08 -6.94 -8.80
C ILE A 34 8.86 -8.22 -9.09
N ASP A 35 9.09 -9.05 -8.07
CA ASP A 35 9.79 -10.33 -8.19
C ASP A 35 8.99 -11.33 -9.04
N ASP A 36 7.67 -11.42 -8.84
CA ASP A 36 6.79 -12.25 -9.70
C ASP A 36 6.80 -11.79 -11.17
N PHE A 37 6.83 -10.47 -11.40
CA PHE A 37 6.88 -9.89 -12.75
C PHE A 37 8.21 -10.18 -13.44
N LYS A 38 9.34 -10.04 -12.74
CA LYS A 38 10.68 -10.35 -13.26
C LYS A 38 10.81 -11.80 -13.71
N LEU A 39 10.27 -12.75 -12.93
CA LEU A 39 10.31 -14.17 -13.27
C LEU A 39 9.46 -14.51 -14.50
N GLN A 40 8.37 -13.79 -14.72
CA GLN A 40 7.53 -13.96 -15.91
C GLN A 40 8.12 -13.29 -17.16
N HIS A 41 8.93 -12.24 -16.99
CA HIS A 41 9.50 -11.45 -18.08
C HIS A 41 11.02 -11.29 -17.92
N PRO A 42 11.82 -12.35 -18.12
CA PRO A 42 13.28 -12.33 -17.90
C PRO A 42 14.02 -11.33 -18.81
N ASP A 43 13.49 -11.03 -20.00
CA ASP A 43 14.06 -10.07 -20.95
C ASP A 43 13.77 -8.60 -20.57
N SER A 44 12.81 -8.37 -19.65
CA SER A 44 12.33 -7.05 -19.30
C SER A 44 12.99 -6.54 -18.01
N ARG A 45 14.08 -5.77 -18.14
CA ARG A 45 14.84 -5.22 -17.01
C ARG A 45 14.42 -3.78 -16.68
N GLY A 46 14.68 -3.33 -15.46
CA GLY A 46 14.54 -1.92 -15.05
C GLY A 46 13.11 -1.41 -14.77
N HIS A 47 12.11 -2.29 -14.73
CA HIS A 47 10.71 -1.89 -14.51
C HIS A 47 10.38 -1.57 -13.04
N GLU A 48 11.29 -1.83 -12.11
CA GLU A 48 11.12 -1.56 -10.67
C GLU A 48 10.74 -0.10 -10.41
N ALA A 49 11.46 0.84 -11.04
CA ALA A 49 11.23 2.27 -10.89
C ALA A 49 9.82 2.68 -11.33
N ILE A 50 9.28 2.02 -12.37
CA ILE A 50 7.94 2.26 -12.89
C ILE A 50 6.90 1.78 -11.87
N PHE A 51 7.04 0.56 -11.34
CA PHE A 51 6.14 0.04 -10.30
C PHE A 51 6.11 0.92 -9.04
N PHE A 52 7.29 1.29 -8.52
CA PHE A 52 7.38 2.18 -7.37
C PHE A 52 6.78 3.57 -7.65
N SER A 53 7.08 4.15 -8.81
CA SER A 53 6.60 5.47 -9.18
C SER A 53 5.07 5.49 -9.37
N PHE A 54 4.50 4.47 -10.03
CA PHE A 54 3.05 4.32 -10.15
C PHE A 54 2.36 4.18 -8.79
N TYR A 55 2.90 3.33 -7.91
CA TYR A 55 2.35 3.14 -6.56
C TYR A 55 2.32 4.45 -5.76
N VAL A 56 3.43 5.18 -5.73
CA VAL A 56 3.51 6.47 -5.01
C VAL A 56 2.62 7.52 -5.68
N PHE A 57 2.60 7.58 -7.02
CA PHE A 57 1.74 8.49 -7.77
C PHE A 57 0.26 8.28 -7.41
N PHE A 58 -0.23 7.05 -7.48
CA PHE A 58 -1.63 6.75 -7.15
C PHE A 58 -1.95 7.01 -5.68
N THR A 59 -1.01 6.78 -4.77
CA THR A 59 -1.18 7.12 -3.35
C THR A 59 -1.39 8.63 -3.16
N LYS A 60 -0.59 9.45 -3.84
CA LYS A 60 -0.70 10.92 -3.79
C LYS A 60 -1.94 11.43 -4.51
N PHE A 61 -2.25 10.85 -5.67
CA PHE A 61 -3.45 11.15 -6.44
C PHE A 61 -4.70 10.86 -5.61
N ALA A 62 -4.81 9.67 -5.01
CA ALA A 62 -5.92 9.29 -4.14
C ALA A 62 -6.03 10.21 -2.92
N SER A 63 -4.91 10.62 -2.31
CA SER A 63 -4.91 11.60 -1.22
C SER A 63 -5.48 12.95 -1.66
N GLY A 64 -5.10 13.45 -2.83
CA GLY A 64 -5.63 14.69 -3.41
C GLY A 64 -7.12 14.60 -3.74
N VAL A 65 -7.54 13.49 -4.37
CA VAL A 65 -8.94 13.22 -4.68
C VAL A 65 -9.78 13.13 -3.40
N SER A 66 -9.29 12.42 -2.37
CA SER A 66 -9.96 12.31 -1.07
C SER A 66 -10.15 13.68 -0.42
N LEU A 67 -9.13 14.54 -0.48
CA LEU A 67 -9.22 15.90 0.05
C LEU A 67 -10.26 16.72 -0.73
N GLY A 68 -10.22 16.67 -2.07
CA GLY A 68 -11.18 17.36 -2.93
C GLY A 68 -12.64 16.92 -2.68
N ILE A 69 -12.89 15.62 -2.60
CA ILE A 69 -14.21 15.07 -2.27
C ILE A 69 -14.67 15.55 -0.89
N SER A 70 -13.78 15.53 0.11
CA SER A 70 -14.10 15.98 1.47
C SER A 70 -14.47 17.46 1.50
N THR A 71 -13.71 18.31 0.81
CA THR A 71 -13.99 19.75 0.72
C THR A 71 -15.31 20.04 0.01
N LEU A 72 -15.55 19.43 -1.15
CA LEU A 72 -16.80 19.61 -1.89
C LEU A 72 -18.02 19.10 -1.10
N SER A 73 -17.88 17.97 -0.41
CA SER A 73 -18.96 17.42 0.43
C SER A 73 -19.32 18.38 1.57
N LEU A 74 -18.33 19.02 2.19
CA LEU A 74 -18.56 20.01 3.25
C LEU A 74 -19.17 21.30 2.71
N ASP A 75 -18.73 21.76 1.54
CA ASP A 75 -19.30 22.93 0.87
C ASP A 75 -20.79 22.71 0.56
N PHE A 76 -21.15 21.55 -0.01
CA PHE A 76 -22.55 21.19 -0.25
C PHE A 76 -23.38 21.02 1.03
N ALA A 77 -22.76 20.61 2.13
CA ALA A 77 -23.43 20.54 3.43
C ALA A 77 -23.66 21.94 4.07
N GLY A 78 -23.22 23.01 3.41
CA GLY A 78 -23.37 24.38 3.90
C GLY A 78 -22.34 24.77 4.96
N TYR A 79 -21.13 24.22 4.88
CA TYR A 79 -20.05 24.53 5.83
C TYR A 79 -19.74 26.03 5.84
N GLN A 80 -20.03 26.71 6.95
CA GLN A 80 -19.71 28.11 7.15
C GLN A 80 -18.31 28.27 7.75
N THR A 81 -17.42 28.91 7.00
CA THR A 81 -16.06 29.19 7.48
C THR A 81 -16.13 30.27 8.57
N ARG A 82 -15.63 29.95 9.78
CA ARG A 82 -15.62 30.85 10.95
C ARG A 82 -16.99 31.21 11.53
N GLY A 83 -18.04 30.44 11.23
CA GLY A 83 -19.33 30.58 11.89
C GLY A 83 -19.28 30.14 13.36
N CYS A 84 -19.98 30.84 14.25
CA CYS A 84 -20.10 30.44 15.66
C CYS A 84 -20.97 29.18 15.84
N SER A 85 -21.81 28.87 14.85
CA SER A 85 -22.66 27.69 14.81
C SER A 85 -22.63 27.10 13.40
N GLN A 86 -22.80 25.78 13.31
CA GLN A 86 -22.73 25.04 12.06
C GLN A 86 -24.02 24.23 11.86
N PRO A 87 -24.50 24.06 10.61
CA PRO A 87 -25.68 23.25 10.34
C PRO A 87 -25.52 21.81 10.83
N SER A 88 -26.64 21.18 11.16
CA SER A 88 -26.68 19.78 11.59
C SER A 88 -26.20 18.80 10.51
N GLU A 89 -26.38 19.20 9.26
CA GLU A 89 -26.03 18.53 8.02
C GLU A 89 -24.50 18.37 7.90
N VAL A 90 -23.74 19.39 8.32
CA VAL A 90 -22.27 19.33 8.36
C VAL A 90 -21.79 18.30 9.37
N ASN A 91 -22.42 18.23 10.55
CA ASN A 91 -22.06 17.23 11.57
C ASN A 91 -22.27 15.80 11.05
N PHE A 92 -23.41 15.56 10.38
CA PHE A 92 -23.70 14.28 9.76
C PHE A 92 -22.71 13.94 8.64
N THR A 93 -22.42 14.90 7.76
CA THR A 93 -21.47 14.74 6.65
C THR A 93 -20.07 14.40 7.16
N LEU A 94 -19.59 15.08 8.19
CA LEU A 94 -18.29 14.82 8.80
C LEU A 94 -18.24 13.42 9.45
N LYS A 95 -19.30 13.01 10.14
CA LYS A 95 -19.39 11.65 10.70
C LYS A 95 -19.32 10.60 9.60
N MET A 96 -20.02 10.79 8.48
CA MET A 96 -19.96 9.87 7.33
C MET A 96 -18.57 9.80 6.69
N LEU A 97 -17.92 10.94 6.48
CA LEU A 97 -16.58 11.05 5.90
C LEU A 97 -15.49 10.38 6.74
N VAL A 98 -15.62 10.43 8.08
CA VAL A 98 -14.60 9.88 8.99
C VAL A 98 -14.88 8.43 9.39
N SER A 99 -16.12 7.95 9.27
CA SER A 99 -16.49 6.59 9.71
C SER A 99 -16.97 5.69 8.56
N ALA A 100 -18.19 5.90 8.04
CA ALA A 100 -18.82 5.01 7.08
C ALA A 100 -18.03 4.87 5.78
N VAL A 101 -17.52 5.98 5.25
CA VAL A 101 -16.76 5.99 3.99
C VAL A 101 -15.43 5.23 4.13
N PRO A 102 -14.55 5.52 5.11
CA PRO A 102 -13.34 4.73 5.33
C PRO A 102 -13.61 3.24 5.58
N VAL A 103 -14.64 2.90 6.36
CA VAL A 103 -15.02 1.50 6.61
C VAL A 103 -15.37 0.78 5.31
N GLY A 104 -16.19 1.41 4.44
CA GLY A 104 -16.53 0.84 3.13
C GLY A 104 -15.31 0.63 2.24
N LEU A 105 -14.39 1.60 2.20
CA LEU A 105 -13.15 1.50 1.44
C LEU A 105 -12.22 0.41 1.97
N ILE A 106 -12.12 0.23 3.29
CA ILE A 106 -11.35 -0.85 3.91
C ILE A 106 -11.94 -2.20 3.56
N LEU A 107 -13.27 -2.37 3.64
CA LEU A 107 -13.94 -3.62 3.26
C LEU A 107 -13.69 -3.96 1.78
N LEU A 108 -13.76 -2.96 0.89
CA LEU A 108 -13.41 -3.13 -0.52
C LEU A 108 -11.94 -3.53 -0.69
N GLY A 109 -11.02 -2.89 0.04
CA GLY A 109 -9.60 -3.24 0.04
C GLY A 109 -9.34 -4.67 0.50
N LEU A 110 -10.01 -5.12 1.56
CA LEU A 110 -9.93 -6.51 2.03
C LEU A 110 -10.51 -7.51 1.02
N LEU A 111 -11.58 -7.15 0.30
CA LEU A 111 -12.13 -7.99 -0.75
C LEU A 111 -11.12 -8.16 -1.90
N LEU A 112 -10.49 -7.08 -2.34
CA LEU A 112 -9.42 -7.12 -3.36
C LEU A 112 -8.21 -7.92 -2.86
N PHE A 113 -7.85 -7.77 -1.59
CA PHE A 113 -6.78 -8.53 -0.95
C PHE A 113 -7.07 -10.04 -0.97
N LYS A 114 -8.33 -10.46 -0.78
CA LYS A 114 -8.71 -11.88 -0.88
C LYS A 114 -8.57 -12.43 -2.31
N LEU A 115 -8.71 -11.59 -3.33
CA LEU A 115 -8.54 -11.97 -4.74
C LEU A 115 -7.06 -11.92 -5.18
N TYR A 116 -6.15 -11.55 -4.28
CA TYR A 116 -4.74 -11.40 -4.59
C TYR A 116 -4.08 -12.79 -4.84
N PRO A 117 -3.47 -13.02 -6.01
CA PRO A 117 -3.05 -14.37 -6.43
C PRO A 117 -1.65 -14.79 -5.92
N ILE A 118 -0.95 -13.93 -5.17
CA ILE A 118 0.39 -14.23 -4.65
C ILE A 118 0.27 -14.67 -3.20
N ASP A 119 0.06 -15.97 -3.02
CA ASP A 119 0.06 -16.63 -1.71
C ASP A 119 1.49 -16.87 -1.20
N GLU A 120 1.61 -17.26 0.08
CA GLU A 120 2.89 -17.52 0.74
C GLU A 120 3.74 -18.56 0.01
N GLU A 121 3.11 -19.61 -0.54
CA GLU A 121 3.81 -20.62 -1.34
C GLU A 121 4.41 -20.04 -2.61
N LYS A 122 3.64 -19.22 -3.34
CA LYS A 122 4.11 -18.56 -4.56
C LYS A 122 5.27 -17.61 -4.25
N ARG A 123 5.19 -16.87 -3.15
CA ARG A 123 6.32 -16.02 -2.69
C ARG A 123 7.57 -16.81 -2.38
N LYS A 124 7.47 -17.91 -1.64
CA LYS A 124 8.62 -18.78 -1.32
C LYS A 124 9.24 -19.34 -2.59
N LYS A 125 8.41 -19.76 -3.55
CA LYS A 125 8.86 -20.25 -4.86
C LYS A 125 9.61 -19.16 -5.64
N ASN A 126 9.05 -17.95 -5.73
CA ASN A 126 9.67 -16.84 -6.44
C ASN A 126 11.01 -16.44 -5.82
N LYS A 127 11.07 -16.34 -4.49
CA LYS A 127 12.29 -16.05 -3.75
C LYS A 127 13.39 -17.08 -4.02
N LYS A 128 13.03 -18.37 -4.03
CA LYS A 128 13.97 -19.44 -4.34
C LYS A 128 14.47 -19.36 -5.78
N ALA A 129 13.57 -19.22 -6.75
CA ALA A 129 13.94 -19.11 -8.16
C ALA A 129 14.89 -17.93 -8.44
N LEU A 130 14.66 -16.78 -7.80
CA LEU A 130 15.56 -15.62 -7.91
C LEU A 130 16.93 -15.87 -7.26
N GLN A 131 16.98 -16.62 -6.16
CA GLN A 131 18.24 -17.01 -5.52
C GLN A 131 19.04 -17.95 -6.42
N ASP A 132 18.40 -18.98 -6.97
CA ASP A 132 19.03 -19.96 -7.85
C ASP A 132 19.65 -19.27 -9.09
N LEU A 133 18.91 -18.35 -9.73
CA LEU A 133 19.40 -17.54 -10.86
C LEU A 133 20.62 -16.68 -10.49
N ARG A 134 20.67 -16.17 -9.25
CA ARG A 134 21.78 -15.35 -8.77
C ARG A 134 23.02 -16.20 -8.53
N GLU A 135 22.86 -17.39 -7.96
CA GLU A 135 23.94 -18.35 -7.76
C GLU A 135 24.53 -18.84 -9.09
N GLU A 136 23.68 -19.15 -10.08
CA GLU A 136 24.11 -19.49 -11.44
C GLU A 136 24.94 -18.35 -12.07
N SER A 137 24.45 -17.10 -12.01
CA SER A 137 25.17 -15.94 -12.56
C SER A 137 26.51 -15.64 -11.88
N ASN A 138 26.61 -15.89 -10.57
CA ASN A 138 27.86 -15.74 -9.83
C ASN A 138 28.84 -16.85 -10.21
N SER A 139 28.38 -18.10 -10.37
CA SER A 139 29.23 -19.22 -10.76
C SER A 139 29.77 -19.09 -12.19
N SER A 140 28.96 -18.56 -13.13
CA SER A 140 29.40 -18.31 -14.50
C SER A 140 30.43 -17.18 -14.58
N SER A 141 30.23 -16.10 -13.81
CA SER A 141 31.21 -14.99 -13.78
C SER A 141 32.52 -15.37 -13.09
N GLU A 142 32.50 -16.22 -12.06
CA GLU A 142 33.71 -16.71 -11.39
C GLU A 142 34.52 -17.68 -12.26
N SER A 143 33.83 -18.51 -13.06
CA SER A 143 34.49 -19.38 -14.05
C SER A 143 35.11 -18.57 -15.19
N ASP A 144 34.41 -17.59 -15.76
CA ASP A 144 34.94 -16.68 -16.79
C ASP A 144 36.19 -15.92 -16.31
N ASN A 145 36.17 -15.40 -15.08
CA ASN A 145 37.31 -14.71 -14.47
C ASN A 145 38.51 -15.64 -14.25
N THR A 146 38.25 -16.90 -13.86
CA THR A 146 39.30 -17.90 -13.64
C THR A 146 39.95 -18.33 -14.96
N GLU A 147 39.18 -18.45 -16.05
CA GLU A 147 39.72 -18.73 -17.38
C GLU A 147 40.56 -17.56 -17.92
N LEU A 148 40.09 -16.32 -17.80
CA LEU A 148 40.86 -15.13 -18.18
C LEU A 148 42.20 -15.03 -17.44
N THR A 149 42.22 -15.39 -16.15
CA THR A 149 43.44 -15.37 -15.33
C THR A 149 44.42 -16.49 -15.71
N ARG A 150 43.96 -17.60 -16.30
CA ARG A 150 44.84 -18.68 -16.78
C ARG A 150 45.46 -18.40 -18.15
N ILE A 151 44.91 -17.45 -18.91
CA ILE A 151 45.34 -17.12 -20.28
C ILE A 151 46.42 -16.01 -20.28
N VAL A 152 46.52 -15.22 -19.21
CA VAL A 152 47.54 -14.16 -18.99
C VAL A 152 48.75 -14.72 -18.23
#